data_AF-A0A6G0W115-F1
#
_entry.id   AF-A0A6G0W115-F1
#
_cell.length_a   1.000
_cell.length_b   1.000
_cell.length_c   1.000
_cell.angle_alpha   90.00
_cell.angle_beta   90.00
_cell.angle_gamma   90.00
#
_symmetry.space_group_name_H-M   'P 1'
#
loop_
_entity.id
_entity.type
_entity.pdbx_description
1 polymer ?
#
loop_
_entity_poly.entity_id
_entity_poly.type
_entity_poly.pdbx_seq_one_letter_code
_entity_poly.pdbx_strand_id
1 'polypeptide(L)'
;MTDMSLKILIHNNLIDIIIGGEGNTIRKIMSETNTDIFIPSITDITMDWFNYERICTIKGSIENICKAQAQISAKISQRFEKMSHYKLIRVKPEITNKKYKLLIVGQSNVGKSSIIKRYCQEVYQNTNQPTIGMDIHQIFIRFKNETIHLENRDMAGTEKYCTLENSYRGVHGIYIVYDITNLNSLIKLDGWIKHIETVIIVLKCVSILFKEQFFF
;
A
#
# COMPACT_ATOMS: atom_id res chain seq x y z
N MET A 1 22.51 -10.43 -12.89
CA MET A 1 21.38 -10.17 -11.97
C MET A 1 20.25 -9.60 -12.80
N THR A 2 19.05 -10.14 -12.70
CA THR A 2 17.89 -9.67 -13.46
C THR A 2 17.47 -8.29 -12.96
N ASP A 3 17.56 -7.27 -13.81
CA ASP A 3 16.99 -5.95 -13.51
C ASP A 3 15.47 -6.09 -13.36
N MET A 4 14.97 -5.72 -12.19
CA MET A 4 13.54 -5.71 -11.90
C MET A 4 12.98 -4.30 -12.04
N SER A 5 11.66 -4.19 -12.21
CA SER A 5 10.97 -2.91 -12.22
C SER A 5 9.82 -2.90 -11.22
N LEU A 6 9.81 -1.95 -10.29
CA LEU A 6 8.69 -1.63 -9.43
C LEU A 6 7.88 -0.48 -10.02
N LYS A 7 6.55 -0.60 -10.06
CA LYS A 7 5.63 0.47 -10.50
C LYS A 7 4.81 0.93 -9.30
N ILE A 8 4.79 2.23 -9.06
CA ILE A 8 4.06 2.88 -7.96
C ILE A 8 3.07 3.86 -8.58
N LEU A 9 1.81 3.75 -8.18
CA LEU A 9 0.77 4.68 -8.59
C LEU A 9 0.77 5.88 -7.62
N ILE A 10 0.90 7.10 -8.16
CA ILE A 10 1.12 8.31 -7.35
C ILE A 10 0.19 9.41 -7.83
N HIS A 11 -0.57 10.00 -6.90
CA HIS A 11 -1.47 11.11 -7.21
C HIS A 11 -0.70 12.31 -7.79
N ASN A 12 -1.25 12.95 -8.82
CA ASN A 12 -0.59 14.03 -9.58
C ASN A 12 -0.10 15.19 -8.70
N ASN A 13 -0.88 15.55 -7.67
CA ASN A 13 -0.55 16.56 -6.66
C ASN A 13 0.68 16.25 -5.78
N LEU A 14 1.27 15.05 -5.90
CA LEU A 14 2.43 14.61 -5.13
C LEU A 14 3.65 14.32 -6.03
N ILE A 15 3.52 14.47 -7.34
CA ILE A 15 4.63 14.16 -8.26
C ILE A 15 5.72 15.23 -8.17
N ASP A 16 5.34 16.48 -7.94
CA ASP A 16 6.24 17.60 -7.76
C ASP A 16 7.23 17.38 -6.61
N ILE A 17 6.82 16.75 -5.50
CA ILE A 17 7.73 16.47 -4.39
C ILE A 17 8.75 15.35 -4.71
N ILE A 18 8.40 14.46 -5.63
CA ILE A 18 9.28 13.37 -6.06
C ILE A 18 10.30 13.89 -7.07
N ILE A 19 9.83 14.62 -8.08
CA ILE A 19 10.70 15.24 -9.09
C ILE A 19 11.59 16.29 -8.42
N GLY A 20 11.01 17.16 -7.59
CA GLY A 20 11.65 18.33 -7.02
C GLY A 20 11.89 19.42 -8.06
N GLY A 21 12.30 20.62 -7.61
CA GLY A 21 12.67 21.71 -8.53
C GLY A 21 13.74 21.24 -9.52
N GLU A 22 13.47 21.42 -10.82
CA GLU A 22 14.34 21.00 -11.95
C GLU A 22 14.71 19.51 -11.97
N GLY A 23 13.98 18.64 -11.28
CA GLY A 23 14.31 17.22 -11.19
C GLY A 23 15.44 16.90 -10.19
N ASN A 24 15.87 17.86 -9.37
CA ASN A 24 16.98 17.66 -8.44
C ASN A 24 16.71 16.55 -7.41
N THR A 25 15.45 16.41 -6.98
CA THR A 25 15.11 15.39 -5.98
C THR A 25 15.14 14.00 -6.57
N ILE A 26 14.50 13.78 -7.72
CA ILE A 26 14.48 12.45 -8.36
C ILE A 26 15.89 12.02 -8.77
N ARG A 27 16.72 12.94 -9.29
CA ARG A 27 18.12 12.66 -9.62
C ARG A 27 18.95 12.29 -8.40
N LYS A 28 18.74 12.97 -7.27
CA LYS A 28 19.40 12.64 -6.01
C LYS A 28 19.05 11.23 -5.54
N ILE A 29 17.75 10.88 -5.53
CA ILE A 29 17.30 9.53 -5.14
C ILE A 29 17.96 8.49 -6.05
N MET A 30 17.86 8.66 -7.38
CA MET A 30 18.47 7.76 -8.36
C MET A 30 19.96 7.52 -8.11
N SER A 31 20.71 8.59 -7.81
CA SER A 31 22.14 8.52 -7.52
C SER A 31 22.45 7.81 -6.20
N GLU A 32 21.70 8.09 -5.13
CA GLU A 32 21.94 7.50 -3.81
C GLU A 32 21.58 6.02 -3.75
N THR A 33 20.57 5.61 -4.52
CA THR A 33 20.05 4.23 -4.49
C THR A 33 20.55 3.38 -5.63
N ASN A 34 21.30 3.96 -6.58
CA ASN A 34 21.76 3.28 -7.80
C ASN A 34 20.59 2.58 -8.53
N THR A 35 19.58 3.39 -8.88
CA THR A 35 18.35 2.97 -9.57
C THR A 35 17.99 3.94 -10.69
N ASP A 36 17.30 3.44 -11.71
CA ASP A 36 16.67 4.28 -12.74
C ASP A 36 15.20 4.52 -12.41
N ILE A 37 14.81 5.79 -12.26
CA ILE A 37 13.43 6.18 -11.93
C ILE A 37 12.83 6.97 -13.09
N PHE A 38 11.66 6.52 -13.57
CA PHE A 38 10.92 7.13 -14.67
C PHE A 38 9.51 7.52 -14.24
N ILE A 39 9.16 8.79 -14.45
CA ILE A 39 7.82 9.34 -14.25
C ILE A 39 7.40 10.05 -15.53
N PRO A 40 6.30 9.66 -16.20
CA PRO A 40 5.83 10.33 -17.41
C PRO A 40 5.55 11.82 -17.20
N SER A 41 5.86 12.64 -18.22
CA SER A 41 5.44 14.04 -18.22
C SER A 41 3.92 14.11 -18.28
N ILE A 42 3.35 15.17 -17.68
CA ILE A 42 1.90 15.40 -17.75
C ILE A 42 1.42 15.64 -19.19
N THR A 43 2.32 16.15 -20.05
CA THR A 43 2.07 16.38 -21.48
C THR A 43 2.04 15.10 -22.30
N ASP A 44 2.65 14.02 -21.82
CA ASP A 44 2.73 12.73 -22.53
C ASP A 44 1.44 11.90 -22.33
N ILE A 45 0.55 12.35 -21.43
CA ILE A 45 -0.73 11.72 -21.12
C ILE A 45 -1.84 12.44 -21.91
N THR A 46 -1.69 12.50 -23.22
CA THR A 46 -2.81 12.85 -24.11
C THR A 46 -3.77 11.65 -24.12
N MET A 47 -4.78 11.64 -23.25
CA MET A 47 -6.15 11.12 -23.51
C MET A 47 -7.01 10.87 -22.25
N ASP A 48 -6.46 10.84 -21.03
CA ASP A 48 -7.26 10.57 -19.83
C ASP A 48 -7.23 11.72 -18.81
N TRP A 49 -7.96 12.80 -19.08
CA TRP A 49 -8.11 13.95 -18.15
C TRP A 49 -8.74 13.57 -16.79
N PHE A 50 -9.24 12.34 -16.66
CA PHE A 50 -9.77 11.77 -15.42
C PHE A 50 -8.72 11.00 -14.59
N ASN A 51 -7.51 10.81 -15.11
CA ASN A 51 -6.48 10.05 -14.40
C ASN A 51 -5.72 10.98 -13.43
N TYR A 52 -6.18 11.01 -12.19
CA TYR A 52 -5.56 11.79 -11.10
C TYR A 52 -4.22 11.20 -10.62
N GLU A 53 -3.75 10.11 -11.22
CA GLU A 53 -2.58 9.34 -10.79
C GLU A 53 -1.60 9.08 -11.95
N ARG A 54 -0.31 9.07 -11.64
CA ARG A 54 0.80 8.77 -12.56
C ARG A 54 1.61 7.58 -12.05
N ILE A 55 2.10 6.77 -12.98
CA ILE A 55 2.94 5.62 -12.66
C ILE A 55 4.40 6.08 -12.55
N CYS A 56 4.98 5.97 -11.36
CA CYS A 56 6.41 6.06 -11.12
C CYS A 56 7.03 4.66 -11.24
N THR A 57 7.95 4.48 -12.19
CA THR A 57 8.67 3.22 -12.41
C THR A 57 10.08 3.31 -11.84
N ILE A 58 10.49 2.37 -11.00
CA ILE A 58 11.83 2.26 -10.41
C ILE A 58 12.47 0.97 -10.93
N LYS A 59 13.67 1.04 -11.51
CA LYS A 59 14.42 -0.11 -12.01
C LYS A 59 15.77 -0.26 -11.31
N GLY A 60 16.19 -1.51 -11.11
CA GLY A 60 17.49 -1.86 -10.52
C GLY A 60 17.46 -3.21 -9.80
N SER A 61 18.41 -3.42 -8.89
CA SER A 61 18.40 -4.58 -7.99
C SER A 61 17.28 -4.46 -6.94
N ILE A 62 16.83 -5.58 -6.37
CA ILE A 62 15.78 -5.60 -5.32
C ILE A 62 16.12 -4.66 -4.17
N GLU A 63 17.34 -4.74 -3.67
CA GLU A 63 17.81 -3.93 -2.54
C GLU A 63 17.77 -2.43 -2.88
N ASN A 64 18.24 -2.08 -4.07
CA ASN A 64 18.28 -0.70 -4.54
C ASN A 64 16.87 -0.14 -4.77
N ILE A 65 15.96 -0.94 -5.34
CA ILE A 65 14.55 -0.60 -5.51
C ILE A 65 13.87 -0.35 -4.16
N CYS A 66 14.12 -1.20 -3.16
CA CYS A 66 13.54 -1.03 -1.83
C CYS A 66 14.01 0.29 -1.18
N LYS A 67 15.30 0.61 -1.28
CA LYS A 67 15.87 1.88 -0.80
C LYS A 67 15.23 3.08 -1.52
N ALA A 68 15.14 3.04 -2.85
CA ALA A 68 14.55 4.12 -3.66
C ALA A 68 13.08 4.34 -3.31
N GLN A 69 12.32 3.25 -3.18
CA GLN A 69 10.92 3.31 -2.80
C GLN A 69 10.77 3.92 -1.40
N ALA A 70 11.56 3.49 -0.43
CA ALA A 70 11.48 4.00 0.94
C ALA A 70 11.72 5.52 0.98
N GLN A 71 12.71 6.03 0.23
CA GLN A 71 12.95 7.46 0.11
C GLN A 71 11.77 8.22 -0.54
N ILE A 72 11.17 7.67 -1.60
CA ILE A 72 9.98 8.24 -2.24
C ILE A 72 8.80 8.26 -1.26
N SER A 73 8.56 7.14 -0.56
CA SER A 73 7.49 7.00 0.42
C SER A 73 7.64 8.02 1.55
N ALA A 74 8.85 8.18 2.09
CA ALA A 74 9.13 9.13 3.15
C ALA A 74 8.82 10.59 2.72
N LYS A 75 9.18 10.97 1.49
CA LYS A 75 8.86 12.29 0.94
C LYS A 75 7.35 12.49 0.80
N ILE A 76 6.65 11.51 0.26
CA ILE A 76 5.18 11.55 0.13
C ILE A 76 4.53 11.70 1.51
N SER A 77 4.95 10.89 2.49
CA SER A 77 4.45 10.96 3.87
C SER A 77 4.68 12.33 4.51
N GLN A 78 5.88 12.89 4.36
CA GLN A 78 6.21 14.23 4.88
C GLN A 78 5.32 15.32 4.27
N ARG A 79 4.94 15.20 3.00
CA ARG A 79 4.00 16.12 2.36
C ARG A 79 2.60 15.96 2.93
N PHE A 80 2.13 14.72 3.09
CA PHE A 80 0.82 14.42 3.66
C PHE A 80 0.66 14.98 5.07
N GLU A 81 1.68 14.85 5.92
CA GLU A 81 1.67 15.40 7.28
C GLU A 81 1.51 16.93 7.29
N LYS A 82 2.11 17.62 6.32
CA LYS A 82 2.01 19.08 6.18
C LYS A 82 0.69 19.53 5.53
N MET A 83 -0.05 18.63 4.88
CA MET A 83 -1.35 18.95 4.28
C MET A 83 -2.47 18.71 5.29
N SER A 84 -2.88 19.78 5.99
CA SER A 84 -3.96 19.75 7.00
C SER A 84 -5.25 19.06 6.52
N HIS A 85 -5.58 19.16 5.23
CA HIS A 85 -6.76 18.55 4.62
C HIS A 85 -6.69 17.03 4.42
N TYR A 86 -5.52 16.41 4.57
CA TYR A 86 -5.33 14.96 4.40
C TYR A 86 -5.04 14.22 5.72
N LYS A 87 -5.04 14.95 6.85
CA LYS A 87 -4.79 14.35 8.16
C LYS A 87 -5.93 13.41 8.55
N LEU A 88 -5.60 12.15 8.78
CA LEU A 88 -6.49 11.17 9.38
C LEU A 88 -6.32 11.23 10.89
N ILE A 89 -7.39 11.52 11.62
CA ILE A 89 -7.34 11.65 13.08
C ILE A 89 -8.05 10.44 13.70
N ARG A 90 -7.38 9.71 14.59
CA ARG A 90 -8.00 8.65 15.40
C ARG A 90 -9.09 9.26 16.28
N VAL A 91 -10.30 8.71 16.21
CA VAL A 91 -11.42 9.12 17.06
C VAL A 91 -12.04 7.92 17.77
N LYS A 92 -12.78 8.18 18.85
CA LYS A 92 -13.58 7.15 19.51
C LYS A 92 -14.68 6.62 18.58
N PRO A 93 -15.22 5.42 18.83
CA PRO A 93 -16.36 4.90 18.09
C PRO A 93 -17.52 5.91 18.05
N GLU A 94 -18.02 6.19 16.84
CA GLU A 94 -19.09 7.15 16.56
C GLU A 94 -20.02 6.57 15.48
N ILE A 95 -21.31 6.87 15.56
CA ILE A 95 -22.29 6.42 14.56
C ILE A 95 -21.98 7.11 13.23
N THR A 96 -21.74 6.31 12.19
CA THR A 96 -21.50 6.83 10.84
C THR A 96 -22.04 5.85 9.80
N ASN A 97 -22.58 6.39 8.70
CA ASN A 97 -22.98 5.61 7.53
C ASN A 97 -21.80 5.34 6.58
N LYS A 98 -20.61 5.90 6.87
CA LYS A 98 -19.40 5.71 6.06
C LYS A 98 -18.55 4.58 6.62
N LYS A 99 -18.92 3.36 6.23
CA LYS A 99 -18.23 2.13 6.61
C LYS A 99 -17.48 1.57 5.40
N TYR A 100 -16.15 1.40 5.54
CA TYR A 100 -15.32 0.77 4.51
C TYR A 100 -14.63 -0.46 5.06
N LYS A 101 -14.64 -1.53 4.25
CA LYS A 101 -13.99 -2.79 4.56
C LYS A 101 -12.69 -2.88 3.77
N LEU A 102 -11.56 -2.97 4.46
CA LEU A 102 -10.24 -3.13 3.87
C LEU A 102 -9.74 -4.53 4.15
N LEU A 103 -9.36 -5.27 3.13
CA LEU A 103 -8.86 -6.64 3.27
C LEU A 103 -7.35 -6.66 2.99
N ILE A 104 -6.58 -7.35 3.84
CA ILE A 104 -5.15 -7.58 3.59
C ILE A 104 -4.95 -9.03 3.16
N VAL A 105 -4.19 -9.23 2.08
CA VAL A 105 -3.88 -10.54 1.50
C VAL A 105 -2.41 -10.65 1.14
N GLY A 106 -1.93 -11.87 0.93
CA GLY A 106 -0.52 -12.16 0.70
C GLY A 106 -0.10 -13.45 1.39
N GLN A 107 1.09 -13.95 1.05
CA GLN A 107 1.60 -15.21 1.59
C GLN A 107 1.65 -15.23 3.13
N SER A 108 1.74 -16.42 3.71
CA SER A 108 2.03 -16.57 5.14
C SER A 108 3.35 -15.88 5.52
N ASN A 109 3.42 -15.35 6.75
CA ASN A 109 4.61 -14.71 7.34
C ASN A 109 5.13 -13.42 6.65
N VAL A 110 4.39 -12.85 5.69
CA VAL A 110 4.78 -11.57 5.05
C VAL A 110 4.54 -10.33 5.92
N GLY A 111 3.94 -10.49 7.12
CA GLY A 111 3.73 -9.40 8.08
C GLY A 111 2.35 -8.73 8.04
N LYS A 112 1.34 -9.31 7.39
CA LYS A 112 -0.04 -8.78 7.31
C LYS A 112 -0.62 -8.38 8.68
N SER A 113 -0.59 -9.31 9.63
CA SER A 113 -1.08 -9.10 11.00
C SER A 113 -0.29 -8.03 11.73
N SER A 114 1.03 -8.00 11.55
CA SER A 114 1.90 -6.99 12.15
C SER A 114 1.57 -5.59 11.63
N ILE A 115 1.32 -5.45 10.33
CA ILE A 115 0.89 -4.19 9.69
C ILE A 115 -0.46 -3.74 10.25
N ILE A 116 -1.47 -4.62 10.29
CA ILE A 116 -2.80 -4.26 10.79
C ILE A 116 -2.76 -3.91 12.28
N LYS A 117 -2.09 -4.71 13.11
CA LYS A 117 -1.96 -4.44 14.55
C LYS A 117 -1.23 -3.14 14.80
N ARG A 118 -0.11 -2.89 14.11
CA ARG A 118 0.63 -1.62 14.22
C ARG A 118 -0.25 -0.44 13.84
N TYR A 119 -0.99 -0.56 12.73
CA TYR A 119 -1.89 0.50 12.30
C TYR A 119 -3.03 0.74 13.30
N CYS A 120 -3.70 -0.31 13.76
CA CYS A 120 -4.93 -0.19 14.55
C CYS A 120 -4.70 0.03 16.05
N GLN A 121 -3.62 -0.52 16.59
CA GLN A 121 -3.35 -0.57 18.03
C GLN A 121 -2.08 0.18 18.43
N GLU A 122 -1.27 0.65 17.47
CA GLU A 122 0.04 1.26 17.71
C GLU A 122 1.05 0.33 18.39
N VAL A 123 0.71 -0.95 18.58
CA VAL A 123 1.57 -1.97 19.19
C VAL A 123 2.34 -2.73 18.11
N TYR A 124 3.63 -2.94 18.35
CA TYR A 124 4.42 -3.92 17.63
C TYR A 124 4.55 -5.20 18.47
N GLN A 125 4.06 -6.33 17.97
CA GLN A 125 4.22 -7.64 18.60
C GLN A 125 5.09 -8.52 17.72
N ASN A 126 6.20 -9.01 18.28
CA ASN A 126 7.16 -9.88 17.59
C ASN A 126 6.77 -11.37 17.66
N THR A 127 5.49 -11.68 17.86
CA THR A 127 4.98 -13.04 18.00
C THR A 127 4.50 -13.57 16.65
N ASN A 128 5.21 -14.55 16.10
CA ASN A 128 4.89 -15.21 14.83
C ASN A 128 3.76 -16.25 14.95
N GLN A 129 2.71 -15.93 15.72
CA GLN A 129 1.54 -16.82 15.76
C GLN A 129 0.76 -16.71 14.45
N PRO A 130 0.44 -17.82 13.78
CA PRO A 130 -0.31 -17.79 12.53
C PRO A 130 -1.74 -17.33 12.78
N THR A 131 -2.26 -16.44 11.94
CA THR A 131 -3.68 -16.09 11.93
C THR A 131 -4.50 -17.29 11.49
N ILE A 132 -5.51 -17.66 12.29
CA ILE A 132 -6.45 -18.73 11.98
C ILE A 132 -7.74 -18.07 11.45
N GLY A 133 -8.11 -18.36 10.20
CA GLY A 133 -9.30 -17.77 9.57
C GLY A 133 -9.12 -16.28 9.23
N MET A 134 -9.96 -15.43 9.84
CA MET A 134 -9.95 -13.98 9.62
C MET A 134 -10.17 -13.23 10.94
N ASP A 135 -9.28 -12.27 11.23
CA ASP A 135 -9.41 -11.32 12.33
C ASP A 135 -9.90 -9.96 11.80
N ILE A 136 -10.72 -9.24 12.58
CA ILE A 136 -11.32 -7.96 12.18
C ILE A 136 -10.95 -6.88 13.19
N HIS A 137 -10.14 -5.92 12.74
CA HIS A 137 -9.74 -4.76 13.51
C HIS A 137 -10.52 -3.52 13.07
N GLN A 138 -11.34 -3.01 13.98
CA GLN A 138 -12.16 -1.83 13.74
C GLN A 138 -11.50 -0.57 14.29
N ILE A 139 -11.51 0.48 13.49
CA ILE A 139 -11.01 1.80 13.87
C ILE A 139 -11.95 2.88 13.34
N PHE A 140 -11.97 4.00 14.03
CA PHE A 140 -12.69 5.19 13.60
C PHE A 140 -11.69 6.30 13.35
N ILE A 141 -11.77 6.88 12.16
CA ILE A 141 -10.90 7.97 11.72
C ILE A 141 -11.77 9.14 11.29
N ARG A 142 -11.33 10.35 11.60
CA ARG A 142 -11.92 11.57 11.07
C ARG A 142 -11.06 12.05 9.90
N PHE A 143 -11.69 12.20 8.75
CA PHE A 143 -11.09 12.79 7.56
C PHE A 143 -11.92 14.01 7.18
N LYS A 144 -11.29 15.18 7.16
CA LYS A 144 -12.00 16.47 7.08
C LYS A 144 -13.06 16.55 8.19
N ASN A 145 -14.34 16.73 7.84
CA ASN A 145 -15.46 16.86 8.78
C ASN A 145 -16.30 15.59 8.88
N GLU A 146 -15.80 14.45 8.39
CA GLU A 146 -16.55 13.20 8.34
C GLU A 146 -15.85 12.11 9.14
N THR A 147 -16.63 11.36 9.90
CA THR A 147 -16.15 10.17 10.60
C THR A 147 -16.34 8.95 9.71
N ILE A 148 -15.25 8.19 9.54
CA ILE A 148 -15.18 6.99 8.73
C ILE A 148 -14.89 5.81 9.66
N HIS A 149 -15.70 4.77 9.54
CA HIS A 149 -15.49 3.47 10.18
C HIS A 149 -14.72 2.56 9.21
N LEU A 150 -13.49 2.21 9.55
CA LEU A 150 -12.71 1.22 8.80
C LEU A 150 -12.73 -0.14 9.51
N GLU A 151 -13.10 -1.18 8.77
CA GLU A 151 -12.91 -2.58 9.15
C GLU A 151 -11.71 -3.16 8.42
N ASN A 152 -10.59 -3.29 9.12
CA ASN A 152 -9.38 -3.92 8.58
C ASN A 152 -9.46 -5.42 8.85
N ARG A 153 -9.46 -6.22 7.78
CA ARG A 153 -9.66 -7.66 7.83
C ARG A 153 -8.34 -8.36 7.57
N ASP A 154 -7.75 -8.94 8.62
CA ASP A 154 -6.54 -9.76 8.57
C ASP A 154 -6.89 -11.20 8.24
N MET A 155 -6.57 -11.65 7.03
CA MET A 155 -6.84 -13.03 6.59
C MET A 155 -5.58 -13.88 6.74
N ALA A 156 -5.77 -15.14 7.15
CA ALA A 156 -4.71 -16.13 7.16
C ALA A 156 -3.98 -16.17 5.80
N GLY A 157 -2.65 -16.17 5.80
CA GLY A 157 -1.85 -16.23 4.55
C GLY A 157 -1.75 -17.62 3.93
N THR A 158 -2.41 -18.60 4.53
CA THR A 158 -2.37 -20.02 4.18
C THR A 158 -3.72 -20.42 3.61
N GLU A 159 -3.71 -20.87 2.35
CA GLU A 159 -4.89 -21.31 1.58
C GLU A 159 -5.76 -22.32 2.35
N LYS A 160 -5.16 -23.17 3.19
CA LYS A 160 -5.85 -24.16 4.02
C LYS A 160 -6.84 -23.58 5.04
N TYR A 161 -6.70 -22.31 5.43
CA TYR A 161 -7.54 -21.64 6.43
C TYR A 161 -8.36 -20.49 5.84
N CYS A 162 -8.32 -20.31 4.53
CA CYS A 162 -9.03 -19.29 3.80
C CYS A 162 -10.36 -19.83 3.29
N THR A 163 -11.46 -19.63 4.02
CA THR A 163 -12.82 -19.73 3.45
C THR A 163 -13.09 -18.47 2.61
N LEU A 164 -12.63 -18.52 1.36
CA LEU A 164 -12.49 -17.38 0.45
C LEU A 164 -13.84 -16.72 0.11
N GLU A 165 -14.89 -17.48 -0.17
CA GLU A 165 -16.08 -16.96 -0.86
C GLU A 165 -16.85 -15.85 -0.10
N ASN A 166 -17.00 -15.97 1.22
CA ASN A 166 -17.72 -14.95 2.01
C ASN A 166 -16.85 -13.77 2.46
N SER A 167 -15.52 -13.93 2.45
CA SER A 167 -14.58 -12.95 3.02
C SER A 167 -14.43 -11.70 2.15
N TYR A 168 -14.64 -11.83 0.83
CA TYR A 168 -14.55 -10.72 -0.13
C TYR A 168 -15.82 -9.85 -0.21
N ARG A 169 -16.93 -10.27 0.41
CA ARG A 169 -18.22 -9.62 0.24
C ARG A 169 -18.24 -8.19 0.79
N GLY A 170 -18.39 -7.22 -0.13
CA GLY A 170 -18.45 -5.80 0.19
C GLY A 170 -17.11 -5.21 0.63
N VAL A 171 -15.98 -5.87 0.30
CA VAL A 171 -14.65 -5.28 0.42
C VAL A 171 -14.57 -4.05 -0.47
N HIS A 172 -14.06 -2.95 0.08
CA HIS A 172 -13.95 -1.67 -0.62
C HIS A 172 -12.53 -1.43 -1.15
N GLY A 173 -11.52 -1.97 -0.47
CA GLY A 173 -10.12 -1.86 -0.86
C GLY A 173 -9.30 -3.05 -0.40
N ILE A 174 -8.23 -3.35 -1.12
CA ILE A 174 -7.33 -4.47 -0.81
C ILE A 174 -5.88 -4.01 -0.69
N TYR A 175 -5.21 -4.50 0.36
CA TYR A 175 -3.77 -4.49 0.48
C TYR A 175 -3.20 -5.85 0.08
N ILE A 176 -2.29 -5.88 -0.88
CA ILE A 176 -1.54 -7.09 -1.25
C ILE A 176 -0.13 -6.94 -0.68
N VAL A 177 0.29 -7.90 0.15
CA VAL A 177 1.54 -7.79 0.90
C VAL A 177 2.51 -8.88 0.49
N TYR A 178 3.76 -8.49 0.29
CA TYR A 178 4.88 -9.40 0.15
C TYR A 178 6.03 -8.96 1.07
N ASP A 179 6.93 -9.88 1.34
CA ASP A 179 8.14 -9.64 2.13
C ASP A 179 9.33 -9.54 1.16
N ILE A 180 10.02 -8.40 1.18
CA ILE A 180 11.15 -8.13 0.28
C ILE A 180 12.32 -9.09 0.53
N THR A 181 12.43 -9.65 1.76
CA THR A 181 13.46 -10.65 2.08
C THR A 181 13.05 -12.05 1.62
N ASN A 182 11.85 -12.21 1.04
CA ASN A 182 11.31 -13.49 0.58
C ASN A 182 10.82 -13.37 -0.88
N LEU A 183 11.72 -13.69 -1.82
CA LEU A 183 11.44 -13.66 -3.26
C LEU A 183 10.21 -14.51 -3.65
N ASN A 184 9.98 -15.64 -3.00
CA ASN A 184 8.81 -16.48 -3.28
C ASN A 184 7.50 -15.74 -2.96
N SER A 185 7.49 -14.89 -1.93
CA SER A 185 6.32 -14.06 -1.61
C SER A 185 5.99 -13.04 -2.71
N LEU A 186 7.00 -12.50 -3.39
CA LEU A 186 6.84 -11.64 -4.56
C LEU A 186 6.33 -12.43 -5.77
N ILE A 187 6.90 -13.61 -6.05
CA ILE A 187 6.49 -14.43 -7.20
C ILE A 187 5.00 -14.80 -7.11
N LYS A 188 4.50 -15.10 -5.91
CA LYS A 188 3.07 -15.43 -5.72
C LYS A 188 2.14 -14.22 -5.73
N LEU A 189 2.66 -12.99 -5.81
CA LEU A 189 1.85 -11.78 -5.84
C LEU A 189 0.93 -11.74 -7.07
N ASP A 190 1.42 -12.19 -8.23
CA ASP A 190 0.62 -12.30 -9.46
C ASP A 190 -0.58 -13.23 -9.30
N GLY A 191 -0.41 -14.32 -8.54
CA GLY A 191 -1.50 -15.24 -8.21
C GLY A 191 -2.58 -14.57 -7.36
N TRP A 192 -2.18 -13.77 -6.37
CA TRP A 192 -3.11 -12.98 -5.55
C TRP A 192 -3.85 -11.94 -6.39
N ILE A 193 -3.16 -11.20 -7.26
CA ILE A 193 -3.78 -10.20 -8.15
C ILE A 193 -4.84 -10.85 -9.04
N LYS A 194 -4.47 -11.91 -9.76
CA LYS A 194 -5.41 -12.63 -10.65
C LYS A 194 -6.61 -13.16 -9.88
N HIS A 195 -6.39 -13.71 -8.68
CA HIS A 195 -7.48 -14.22 -7.85
C HIS A 195 -8.45 -13.09 -7.45
N ILE A 196 -7.92 -11.94 -7.02
CA ILE A 196 -8.72 -10.78 -6.64
C ILE A 196 -9.53 -10.23 -7.83
N GLU A 197 -8.90 -10.08 -9.00
CA GLU A 197 -9.56 -9.63 -10.23
C GLU A 197 -10.70 -10.57 -10.64
N THR A 198 -10.56 -11.86 -10.36
CA THR A 198 -11.61 -12.86 -10.65
C THR A 198 -12.78 -12.75 -9.67
N VAL A 199 -12.52 -12.45 -8.39
CA VAL A 199 -13.51 -12.54 -7.31
C VAL A 199 -14.19 -11.20 -7.03
N ILE A 200 -13.50 -10.06 -7.26
CA ILE A 200 -14.02 -8.73 -6.94
C ILE A 200 -14.16 -7.90 -8.20
N ILE A 201 -15.42 -7.69 -8.58
CA ILE A 201 -15.82 -7.00 -9.81
C ILE A 201 -15.66 -5.47 -9.68
N VAL A 202 -15.76 -4.93 -8.46
CA VAL A 202 -15.66 -3.49 -8.20
C VAL A 202 -14.73 -3.22 -7.02
N LEU A 203 -13.46 -2.95 -7.32
CA LEU A 203 -12.46 -2.51 -6.34
C LEU A 203 -12.24 -1.01 -6.48
N LYS A 204 -12.28 -0.28 -5.35
CA LYS A 204 -11.97 1.15 -5.34
C LYS A 204 -10.47 1.42 -5.29
N CYS A 205 -9.69 0.53 -4.68
CA CYS A 205 -8.25 0.64 -4.62
C CYS A 205 -7.54 -0.70 -4.35
N VAL A 206 -6.35 -0.86 -4.94
CA VAL A 206 -5.40 -1.92 -4.64
C VAL A 206 -4.08 -1.26 -4.28
N SER A 207 -3.49 -1.64 -3.15
CA SER A 207 -2.18 -1.12 -2.74
C SER A 207 -1.24 -2.27 -2.41
N ILE A 208 -0.04 -2.25 -2.99
CA ILE A 208 1.00 -3.24 -2.72
C ILE A 208 1.85 -2.71 -1.58
N LEU A 209 1.83 -3.41 -0.45
CA LEU A 209 2.64 -3.07 0.72
C LEU A 209 3.80 -4.05 0.82
N PHE A 210 4.90 -3.56 1.39
CA PHE A 210 6.01 -4.40 1.75
C PHE A 210 6.47 -4.13 3.17
N LYS A 211 7.00 -5.20 3.77
CA LYS A 211 7.26 -5.31 5.20
C LYS A 211 8.10 -4.17 5.78
N GLU A 212 9.05 -3.58 5.03
CA GLU A 212 9.90 -2.48 5.53
C GLU A 212 9.21 -1.11 5.71
N GLN A 213 8.05 -0.86 5.08
CA GLN A 213 7.38 0.45 5.15
C GLN A 213 6.78 0.82 6.51
N PHE A 214 6.65 -0.14 7.43
CA PHE A 214 5.99 0.08 8.72
C PHE A 214 6.95 0.00 9.92
N PHE A 215 8.26 -0.14 9.66
CA PHE A 215 9.30 -0.19 10.68
C PHE A 215 9.94 1.17 10.99
N PHE A 216 9.45 2.26 10.40
CA PHE A 216 9.89 3.63 10.67
C PHE A 216 8.72 4.49 11.15
#